data_AF-A0A813GYB9-F1
#
_entry.id   AF-A0A813GYB9-F1
#
_cell.length_a   1.000
_cell.length_b   1.000
_cell.length_c   1.000
_cell.angle_alpha   90.00
_cell.angle_beta   90.00
_cell.angle_gamma   90.00
#
_symmetry.space_group_name_H-M   'P 1'
#
loop_
_entity.id
_entity.type
_entity.pdbx_description
1 polymer ?
#
loop_
_entity_poly.entity_id
_entity_poly.type
_entity_poly.pdbx_seq_one_letter_code
_entity_poly.pdbx_strand_id
1 'polypeptide(L)'
;MDGTKLDGMSDSGDGVPIQQLQQQVEGMPDGWGISTAPGWGMDGKKLHGMSDGGGGVAIDSWCLTREDFIFLRADVKKAIASGQIRPTEEDNFDVADNKIGPNMYTVCAQYVQPLTQKAGSMSWALMRNPEGLKCDLFITHGWVEGIVELIDKVVYSWLVANKAAYCCVFSNPKNLDIASLIRIPRESPFAKSLESATHMLVVPNQSTSIYSRLWCVYEAYLAFSMDRVILTATAPIKRRVLRFLAWQCLFLVLGLIAGISYYQVDEKKTAMFLYLSLSLSGTSTDDAPGISLQAGTYVQGSRQLVVPQIPTSAGHQFSWHVSRKCFSRTNDNLGGSCSCICQ
;
A
#
# COMPACT_ATOMS: atom_id res chain seq x y z
N MET A 1 16.89 -14.56 -37.98
CA MET A 1 16.20 -14.82 -36.71
C MET A 1 14.74 -14.59 -36.97
N ASP A 2 13.98 -15.69 -36.91
CA ASP A 2 12.62 -15.82 -37.43
C ASP A 2 11.63 -14.82 -36.86
N GLY A 3 10.84 -14.24 -37.76
CA GLY A 3 9.66 -13.46 -37.45
C GLY A 3 8.51 -14.39 -37.07
N THR A 4 8.39 -14.69 -35.78
CA THR A 4 7.15 -15.26 -35.23
C THR A 4 6.13 -14.15 -35.06
N LYS A 5 5.16 -14.15 -35.98
CA LYS A 5 3.83 -13.56 -35.89
C LYS A 5 3.21 -13.81 -34.52
N LEU A 6 2.94 -12.74 -33.75
CA LEU A 6 2.02 -12.77 -32.61
C LEU A 6 0.61 -12.50 -33.16
N ASP A 7 0.05 -13.50 -33.85
CA ASP A 7 -1.37 -13.59 -34.16
C ASP A 7 -2.04 -14.33 -32.99
N GLY A 8 -2.97 -13.69 -32.29
CA GLY A 8 -3.90 -14.42 -31.39
C GLY A 8 -4.13 -13.82 -30.01
N MET A 9 -4.68 -12.62 -29.94
CA MET A 9 -5.58 -12.25 -28.83
C MET A 9 -6.53 -11.17 -29.35
N SER A 10 -7.39 -11.57 -30.28
CA SER A 10 -8.57 -10.79 -30.62
C SER A 10 -9.50 -10.83 -29.42
N ASP A 11 -9.67 -9.65 -28.84
CA ASP A 11 -10.65 -9.29 -27.83
C ASP A 11 -12.05 -9.79 -28.26
N SER A 12 -12.45 -10.98 -27.80
CA SER A 12 -13.85 -11.39 -27.75
C SER A 12 -14.47 -10.62 -26.59
N GLY A 13 -14.65 -9.31 -26.80
CA GLY A 13 -15.33 -8.41 -25.90
C GLY A 13 -16.80 -8.75 -25.84
N ASP A 14 -17.12 -9.84 -25.14
CA ASP A 14 -18.42 -10.04 -24.52
C ASP A 14 -18.48 -9.10 -23.30
N GLY A 15 -18.39 -7.79 -23.57
CA GLY A 15 -18.67 -6.78 -22.57
C GLY A 15 -20.08 -7.06 -22.05
N VAL A 16 -20.19 -7.28 -20.74
CA VAL A 16 -21.49 -7.44 -20.06
C VAL A 16 -22.42 -6.35 -20.60
N PRO A 17 -23.56 -6.70 -21.24
CA PRO A 17 -24.43 -5.70 -21.84
C PRO A 17 -24.75 -4.62 -20.82
N ILE A 18 -24.59 -3.34 -21.20
CA ILE A 18 -24.86 -2.19 -20.31
C ILE A 18 -26.23 -2.31 -19.61
N GLN A 19 -27.19 -2.98 -20.25
CA GLN A 19 -28.51 -3.30 -19.72
C GLN A 19 -28.50 -4.23 -18.50
N GLN A 20 -27.59 -5.21 -18.42
CA GLN A 20 -27.43 -6.06 -17.23
C GLN A 20 -26.83 -5.27 -16.05
N LEU A 21 -25.90 -4.36 -16.31
CA LEU A 21 -25.36 -3.46 -15.28
C LEU A 21 -26.43 -2.49 -14.77
N GLN A 22 -27.31 -1.99 -15.64
CA GLN A 22 -28.43 -1.13 -15.27
C GLN A 22 -29.47 -1.85 -14.39
N GLN A 23 -29.77 -3.13 -14.64
CA GLN A 23 -30.69 -3.90 -13.78
C GLN A 23 -30.10 -4.19 -12.39
N GLN A 24 -28.78 -4.41 -12.28
CA GLN A 24 -28.11 -4.53 -10.97
C GLN A 24 -28.16 -3.22 -10.17
N VAL A 25 -28.31 -2.10 -10.86
CA VAL A 25 -28.31 -0.76 -10.28
C VAL A 25 -29.66 -0.42 -9.62
N GLU A 26 -30.79 -0.87 -10.16
CA GLU A 26 -32.13 -0.54 -9.62
C GLU A 26 -32.48 -1.31 -8.32
N GLY A 27 -31.73 -2.37 -7.98
CA GLY A 27 -31.93 -3.16 -6.77
C GLY A 27 -31.07 -2.76 -5.57
N MET A 28 -30.27 -1.69 -5.64
CA MET A 28 -29.41 -1.29 -4.51
C MET A 28 -30.27 -0.62 -3.42
N PRO A 29 -30.26 -1.11 -2.16
CA PRO A 29 -31.02 -0.50 -1.07
C PRO A 29 -30.61 0.95 -0.84
N ASP A 30 -31.54 1.86 -0.52
CA ASP A 30 -31.23 3.28 -0.26
C ASP A 30 -30.41 3.53 1.04
N GLY A 31 -30.08 2.48 1.79
CA GLY A 31 -29.52 2.55 3.16
C GLY A 31 -27.99 2.65 3.29
N TRP A 32 -27.23 2.81 2.21
CA TRP A 32 -25.75 2.73 2.27
C TRP A 32 -25.04 4.01 2.72
N GLY A 33 -25.76 5.13 2.89
CA GLY A 33 -25.16 6.41 3.26
C GLY A 33 -24.18 6.98 2.22
N ILE A 34 -24.18 6.41 1.00
CA ILE A 34 -23.38 6.92 -0.12
C ILE A 34 -24.18 7.90 -0.96
N SER A 35 -25.51 7.77 -1.01
CA SER A 35 -26.42 8.77 -1.59
C SER A 35 -26.35 10.12 -0.87
N THR A 36 -25.73 10.16 0.31
CA THR A 36 -25.43 11.38 1.08
C THR A 36 -23.99 11.88 0.86
N ALA A 37 -23.25 11.33 -0.11
CA ALA A 37 -21.94 11.87 -0.46
C ALA A 37 -22.10 13.32 -0.96
N PRO A 38 -21.20 14.25 -0.59
CA PRO A 38 -21.39 15.67 -0.89
C PRO A 38 -21.55 15.99 -2.38
N GLY A 39 -20.91 15.22 -3.27
CA GLY A 39 -21.02 15.39 -4.72
C GLY A 39 -22.19 14.66 -5.37
N TRP A 40 -23.03 13.94 -4.61
CA TRP A 40 -24.11 13.13 -5.18
C TRP A 40 -25.13 14.00 -5.94
N GLY A 41 -25.42 13.61 -7.19
CA GLY A 41 -26.38 14.31 -8.06
C GLY A 41 -25.81 15.54 -8.79
N MET A 42 -24.52 15.86 -8.58
CA MET A 42 -23.86 16.92 -9.35
C MET A 42 -23.53 16.45 -10.78
N ASP A 43 -23.40 17.38 -11.73
CA ASP A 43 -22.97 17.03 -13.09
C ASP A 43 -21.46 16.77 -13.13
N GLY A 44 -21.08 15.52 -13.33
CA GLY A 44 -19.68 15.10 -13.40
C GLY A 44 -18.90 15.73 -14.55
N LYS A 45 -19.52 15.99 -15.71
CA LYS A 45 -18.84 16.68 -16.82
C LYS A 45 -18.47 18.10 -16.43
N LYS A 46 -19.40 18.81 -15.78
CA LYS A 46 -19.17 20.16 -15.28
C LYS A 46 -18.09 20.17 -14.18
N LEU A 47 -18.16 19.24 -13.23
CA LEU A 47 -17.16 19.13 -12.15
C LEU A 47 -15.76 18.86 -12.68
N HIS A 48 -15.62 18.04 -13.73
CA HIS A 48 -14.34 17.77 -14.38
C HIS A 48 -13.91 18.84 -15.39
N GLY A 49 -14.69 19.91 -15.58
CA GLY A 49 -14.37 20.98 -16.52
C GLY A 49 -14.42 20.54 -17.98
N MET A 50 -15.14 19.46 -18.28
CA MET A 50 -15.34 18.91 -19.62
C MET A 50 -16.52 19.53 -20.36
N SER A 51 -17.12 20.61 -19.82
CA SER A 51 -18.17 21.39 -20.48
C SER A 51 -17.58 22.62 -21.17
N ASP A 52 -18.23 23.08 -22.24
CA ASP A 52 -17.75 24.17 -23.12
C ASP A 52 -17.54 25.53 -22.43
N GLY A 53 -17.93 25.68 -21.16
CA GLY A 53 -17.91 26.94 -20.42
C GLY A 53 -16.70 27.18 -19.49
N GLY A 54 -15.82 26.19 -19.29
CA GLY A 54 -14.77 26.26 -18.26
C GLY A 54 -15.33 26.31 -16.83
N GLY A 55 -14.50 26.04 -15.82
CA GLY A 55 -14.92 26.16 -14.40
C GLY A 55 -15.17 24.82 -13.67
N GLY A 56 -14.47 23.76 -14.05
CA GLY A 56 -14.38 22.53 -13.24
C GLY A 56 -13.34 22.63 -12.12
N VAL A 57 -13.35 21.63 -11.25
CA VAL A 57 -12.32 21.40 -10.24
C VAL A 57 -11.00 21.10 -10.93
N ALA A 58 -9.91 21.76 -10.51
CA ALA A 58 -8.59 21.54 -11.07
C ALA A 58 -8.18 20.06 -10.99
N ILE A 59 -7.52 19.57 -12.04
CA ILE A 59 -7.11 18.16 -12.19
C ILE A 59 -6.26 17.67 -11.01
N ASP A 60 -5.35 18.52 -10.55
CA ASP A 60 -4.48 18.27 -9.40
C ASP A 60 -5.21 18.30 -8.05
N SER A 61 -6.54 18.45 -8.08
CA SER A 61 -7.40 18.53 -6.93
C SER A 61 -8.44 17.39 -6.88
N TRP A 62 -8.32 16.37 -7.75
CA TRP A 62 -9.18 15.18 -7.74
C TRP A 62 -8.69 14.14 -6.73
N CYS A 63 -8.57 14.53 -5.46
CA CYS A 63 -7.91 13.71 -4.44
C CYS A 63 -8.85 13.20 -3.36
N LEU A 64 -8.32 12.29 -2.55
CA LEU A 64 -8.99 11.59 -1.47
C LEU A 64 -8.25 11.77 -0.16
N THR A 65 -8.99 11.87 0.93
CA THR A 65 -8.41 11.87 2.28
C THR A 65 -8.05 10.45 2.72
N ARG A 66 -7.28 10.35 3.81
CA ARG A 66 -7.02 9.06 4.47
C ARG A 66 -8.31 8.40 4.95
N GLU A 67 -9.24 9.22 5.45
CA GLU A 67 -10.55 8.81 5.94
C GLU A 67 -11.43 8.26 4.82
N ASP A 68 -11.36 8.84 3.62
CA ASP A 68 -12.04 8.31 2.44
C ASP A 68 -11.55 6.90 2.08
N PHE A 69 -10.25 6.63 2.15
CA PHE A 69 -9.73 5.28 1.95
C PHE A 69 -10.24 4.28 3.00
N ILE A 70 -10.26 4.68 4.28
CA ILE A 70 -10.79 3.84 5.37
C ILE A 70 -12.28 3.54 5.13
N PHE A 71 -13.06 4.56 4.74
CA PHE A 71 -14.46 4.41 4.37
C PHE A 71 -14.61 3.44 3.20
N LEU A 72 -13.89 3.67 2.09
CA LEU A 72 -13.94 2.84 0.89
C LEU A 72 -13.64 1.37 1.19
N ARG A 73 -12.67 1.10 2.06
CA ARG A 73 -12.34 -0.27 2.46
C ARG A 73 -13.51 -0.97 3.16
N ALA A 74 -14.16 -0.28 4.09
CA ALA A 74 -15.32 -0.84 4.79
C ALA A 74 -16.47 -1.08 3.82
N ASP A 75 -16.67 -0.14 2.90
CA ASP A 75 -17.76 -0.13 1.94
C ASP A 75 -17.62 -1.24 0.89
N VAL A 76 -16.44 -1.40 0.30
CA VAL A 76 -16.13 -2.51 -0.63
C VAL A 76 -16.29 -3.87 0.05
N LYS A 77 -15.88 -4.01 1.32
CA LYS A 77 -16.08 -5.27 2.06
C LYS A 77 -17.55 -5.61 2.25
N LYS A 78 -18.38 -4.61 2.55
CA LYS A 78 -19.81 -4.82 2.66
C LYS A 78 -20.43 -5.15 1.28
N ALA A 79 -19.95 -4.53 0.20
CA ALA A 79 -20.37 -4.84 -1.18
C ALA A 79 -19.99 -6.27 -1.61
N ILE A 80 -18.85 -6.79 -1.16
CA ILE A 80 -18.48 -8.21 -1.32
C ILE A 80 -19.44 -9.10 -0.52
N ALA A 81 -19.67 -8.77 0.75
CA ALA A 81 -20.53 -9.55 1.64
C ALA A 81 -21.99 -9.60 1.18
N SER A 82 -22.50 -8.55 0.53
CA SER A 82 -23.84 -8.52 -0.07
C SER A 82 -23.91 -9.19 -1.44
N GLY A 83 -22.78 -9.64 -1.99
CA GLY A 83 -22.70 -10.20 -3.33
C GLY A 83 -22.90 -9.18 -4.45
N GLN A 84 -22.71 -7.89 -4.17
CA GLN A 84 -22.66 -6.86 -5.22
C GLN A 84 -21.35 -6.97 -6.01
N ILE A 85 -20.23 -7.19 -5.31
CA ILE A 85 -18.95 -7.51 -5.95
C ILE A 85 -18.76 -9.02 -5.87
N ARG A 86 -18.66 -9.67 -7.03
CA ARG A 86 -18.55 -11.11 -7.19
C ARG A 86 -17.26 -11.48 -7.92
N PRO A 87 -16.66 -12.64 -7.61
CA PRO A 87 -15.55 -13.17 -8.39
C PRO A 87 -15.91 -13.31 -9.87
N THR A 88 -14.94 -13.05 -10.75
CA THR A 88 -15.05 -13.30 -12.20
C THR A 88 -14.07 -14.37 -12.63
N GLU A 89 -14.08 -14.76 -13.91
CA GLU A 89 -13.10 -15.71 -14.43
C GLU A 89 -11.67 -15.15 -14.39
N GLU A 90 -11.53 -13.85 -14.65
CA GLU A 90 -10.25 -13.11 -14.65
C GLU A 90 -9.79 -12.73 -13.24
N ASP A 91 -10.72 -12.66 -12.27
CA ASP A 91 -10.48 -12.28 -10.89
C ASP A 91 -11.24 -13.19 -9.93
N ASN A 92 -10.76 -14.43 -9.81
CA ASN A 92 -11.34 -15.43 -8.91
C ASN A 92 -10.88 -15.22 -7.45
N PHE A 93 -11.19 -14.04 -6.89
CA PHE A 93 -10.83 -13.71 -5.51
C PHE A 93 -11.68 -14.49 -4.50
N ASP A 94 -11.10 -14.80 -3.34
CA ASP A 94 -11.83 -15.43 -2.23
C ASP A 94 -12.68 -14.37 -1.51
N VAL A 95 -14.00 -14.53 -1.51
CA VAL A 95 -14.95 -13.63 -0.83
C VAL A 95 -14.73 -13.57 0.69
N ALA A 96 -14.14 -14.61 1.28
CA ALA A 96 -13.78 -14.64 2.70
C ALA A 96 -12.40 -14.01 2.95
N ASP A 97 -11.61 -13.73 1.91
CA ASP A 97 -10.32 -13.10 2.07
C ASP A 97 -10.46 -11.63 2.48
N ASN A 98 -9.87 -11.35 3.62
CA ASN A 98 -9.91 -10.06 4.27
C ASN A 98 -8.63 -9.26 4.08
N LYS A 99 -7.68 -9.74 3.26
CA LYS A 99 -6.35 -9.15 3.07
C LYS A 99 -6.11 -8.59 1.68
N ILE A 100 -6.53 -9.30 0.63
CA ILE A 100 -6.24 -8.96 -0.77
C ILE A 100 -7.51 -8.37 -1.38
N GLY A 101 -8.58 -9.17 -1.40
CA GLY A 101 -9.84 -8.80 -2.04
C GLY A 101 -9.76 -8.76 -3.58
N PRO A 102 -10.84 -8.33 -4.24
CA PRO A 102 -10.91 -8.18 -5.68
C PRO A 102 -9.88 -7.18 -6.21
N ASN A 103 -9.41 -7.40 -7.43
CA ASN A 103 -8.53 -6.47 -8.11
C ASN A 103 -9.25 -5.18 -8.57
N MET A 104 -8.50 -4.20 -9.07
CA MET A 104 -9.06 -2.90 -9.45
C MET A 104 -9.99 -2.97 -10.66
N TYR A 105 -9.78 -3.90 -11.58
CA TYR A 105 -10.66 -4.08 -12.74
C TYR A 105 -12.07 -4.47 -12.26
N THR A 106 -12.16 -5.48 -11.39
CA THR A 106 -13.39 -5.96 -10.79
C THR A 106 -14.08 -4.87 -9.96
N VAL A 107 -13.33 -4.20 -9.08
CA VAL A 107 -13.86 -3.11 -8.25
C VAL A 107 -14.34 -1.94 -9.10
N CYS A 108 -13.62 -1.57 -10.16
CA CYS A 108 -14.08 -0.51 -11.04
C CYS A 108 -15.38 -0.88 -11.74
N ALA A 109 -15.43 -2.06 -12.37
CA ALA A 109 -16.55 -2.49 -13.18
C ALA A 109 -17.83 -2.73 -12.36
N GLN A 110 -17.72 -3.43 -11.22
CA GLN A 110 -18.89 -3.85 -10.44
C GLN A 110 -19.29 -2.85 -9.34
N TYR A 111 -18.39 -1.94 -8.97
CA TYR A 111 -18.62 -1.02 -7.84
C TYR A 111 -18.50 0.45 -8.24
N VAL A 112 -17.30 0.90 -8.63
CA VAL A 112 -17.02 2.33 -8.82
C VAL A 112 -17.81 2.92 -9.98
N GLN A 113 -17.82 2.27 -11.15
CA GLN A 113 -18.52 2.75 -12.34
C GLN A 113 -20.02 2.85 -12.11
N PRO A 114 -20.74 1.78 -11.69
CA PRO A 114 -22.19 1.85 -11.46
C PRO A 114 -22.57 2.90 -10.42
N LEU A 115 -21.78 3.00 -9.35
CA LEU A 115 -22.02 3.96 -8.28
C LEU A 115 -21.87 5.41 -8.77
N THR A 116 -20.73 5.71 -9.39
CA THR A 116 -20.45 7.07 -9.86
C THR A 116 -21.32 7.47 -11.05
N GLN A 117 -21.79 6.51 -11.85
CA GLN A 117 -22.74 6.77 -12.94
C GLN A 117 -24.05 7.31 -12.38
N LYS A 118 -24.61 6.65 -11.35
CA LYS A 118 -25.82 7.11 -10.64
C LYS A 118 -25.62 8.46 -9.97
N ALA A 119 -24.43 8.71 -9.45
CA ALA A 119 -24.11 9.96 -8.78
C ALA A 119 -23.98 11.17 -9.73
N GLY A 120 -24.02 10.98 -11.06
CA GLY A 120 -23.84 12.05 -12.05
C GLY A 120 -22.56 11.92 -12.91
N SER A 121 -21.97 10.72 -12.97
CA SER A 121 -20.81 10.38 -13.81
C SER A 121 -19.50 11.10 -13.49
N MET A 122 -19.34 11.62 -12.26
CA MET A 122 -18.06 12.16 -11.77
C MET A 122 -17.07 11.06 -11.37
N SER A 123 -15.89 11.44 -10.89
CA SER A 123 -14.96 10.47 -10.29
C SER A 123 -15.37 10.18 -8.85
N TRP A 124 -14.93 9.05 -8.30
CA TRP A 124 -15.22 8.75 -6.90
C TRP A 124 -14.63 9.82 -5.97
N ALA A 125 -13.45 10.36 -6.32
CA ALA A 125 -12.84 11.49 -5.61
C ALA A 125 -13.72 12.74 -5.56
N LEU A 126 -14.25 13.20 -6.70
CA LEU A 126 -15.12 14.39 -6.72
C LEU A 126 -16.52 14.11 -6.18
N MET A 127 -16.98 12.86 -6.19
CA MET A 127 -18.21 12.48 -5.49
C MET A 127 -18.06 12.64 -3.97
N ARG A 128 -16.88 12.34 -3.42
CA ARG A 128 -16.57 12.52 -1.99
C ARG A 128 -16.23 13.97 -1.66
N ASN A 129 -15.47 14.63 -2.53
CA ASN A 129 -14.88 15.95 -2.32
C ASN A 129 -15.18 16.87 -3.52
N PRO A 130 -16.41 17.38 -3.67
CA PRO A 130 -16.85 18.11 -4.86
C PRO A 130 -16.16 19.47 -5.06
N GLU A 131 -15.60 20.05 -3.99
CA GLU A 131 -14.78 21.27 -4.07
C GLU A 131 -13.33 20.99 -4.50
N GLY A 132 -12.94 19.70 -4.54
CA GLY A 132 -11.58 19.27 -4.76
C GLY A 132 -10.69 19.35 -3.51
N LEU A 133 -9.62 18.57 -3.53
CA LEU A 133 -8.58 18.54 -2.51
C LEU A 133 -7.22 18.59 -3.20
N LYS A 134 -6.42 19.61 -2.93
CA LYS A 134 -5.09 19.78 -3.52
C LYS A 134 -4.21 18.55 -3.27
N CYS A 135 -3.65 17.98 -4.34
CA CYS A 135 -2.80 16.79 -4.26
C CYS A 135 -1.50 17.10 -3.55
N ASP A 136 -1.23 16.40 -2.44
CA ASP A 136 0.06 16.40 -1.76
C ASP A 136 0.75 15.04 -1.79
N LEU A 137 0.00 13.95 -1.98
CA LEU A 137 0.49 12.58 -2.10
C LEU A 137 0.03 11.94 -3.41
N PHE A 138 0.94 11.46 -4.25
CA PHE A 138 0.58 10.72 -5.46
C PHE A 138 0.74 9.22 -5.22
N ILE A 139 -0.31 8.42 -5.46
CA ILE A 139 -0.27 6.97 -5.29
C ILE A 139 -0.12 6.30 -6.67
N THR A 140 0.97 5.56 -6.88
CA THR A 140 1.09 4.63 -8.01
C THR A 140 0.82 3.19 -7.55
N HIS A 141 0.05 2.46 -8.35
CA HIS A 141 -0.33 1.07 -8.06
C HIS A 141 -0.63 0.31 -9.36
N GLY A 142 -0.65 -1.02 -9.26
CA GLY A 142 -1.09 -1.89 -10.36
C GLY A 142 -2.60 -2.10 -10.34
N TRP A 143 -3.24 -2.25 -11.51
CA TRP A 143 -4.68 -2.57 -11.57
C TRP A 143 -4.99 -4.02 -11.14
N VAL A 144 -4.02 -4.92 -11.27
CA VAL A 144 -4.13 -6.32 -10.79
C VAL A 144 -3.94 -6.46 -9.27
N GLU A 145 -3.73 -5.35 -8.55
CA GLU A 145 -3.63 -5.33 -7.09
C GLU A 145 -5.01 -5.47 -6.45
N GLY A 146 -5.08 -6.25 -5.37
CA GLY A 146 -6.30 -6.37 -4.57
C GLY A 146 -6.62 -5.09 -3.79
N ILE A 147 -7.88 -4.69 -3.78
CA ILE A 147 -8.34 -3.44 -3.14
C ILE A 147 -8.09 -3.36 -1.65
N VAL A 148 -8.24 -4.48 -0.94
CA VAL A 148 -8.03 -4.48 0.50
C VAL A 148 -6.54 -4.34 0.80
N GLU A 149 -5.70 -4.98 0.00
CA GLU A 149 -4.24 -4.90 0.09
C GLU A 149 -3.75 -3.48 -0.19
N LEU A 150 -4.20 -2.88 -1.29
CA LEU A 150 -3.90 -1.50 -1.69
C LEU A 150 -4.24 -0.53 -0.55
N ILE A 151 -5.48 -0.57 -0.06
CA ILE A 151 -5.93 0.38 0.96
C ILE A 151 -5.18 0.18 2.28
N ASP A 152 -4.98 -1.07 2.72
CA ASP A 152 -4.27 -1.34 3.97
C ASP A 152 -2.84 -0.79 3.95
N LYS A 153 -2.15 -0.89 2.80
CA LYS A 153 -0.80 -0.33 2.62
C LYS A 153 -0.81 1.20 2.57
N VAL A 154 -1.75 1.78 1.81
CA VAL A 154 -1.90 3.24 1.69
C VAL A 154 -2.19 3.86 3.05
N VAL A 155 -3.17 3.35 3.80
CA VAL A 155 -3.58 3.89 5.10
C VAL A 155 -2.48 3.72 6.15
N TYR A 156 -1.74 2.60 6.11
CA TYR A 156 -0.63 2.34 7.02
C TYR A 156 0.60 3.21 6.72
N SER A 157 0.89 3.43 5.44
CA SER A 157 2.06 4.20 4.98
C SER A 157 1.74 5.69 4.78
N TRP A 158 0.55 6.13 5.20
CA TRP A 158 0.11 7.51 5.07
C TRP A 158 0.97 8.44 5.92
N LEU A 159 1.54 9.47 5.29
CA LEU A 159 2.37 10.45 5.98
C LEU A 159 1.50 11.48 6.69
N VAL A 160 1.86 11.82 7.93
CA VAL A 160 1.10 12.79 8.74
C VAL A 160 1.02 14.18 8.10
N ALA A 161 2.04 14.56 7.33
CA ALA A 161 2.07 15.85 6.63
C ALA A 161 1.12 15.92 5.42
N ASN A 162 0.70 14.76 4.90
CA ASN A 162 -0.16 14.64 3.72
C ASN A 162 -1.64 14.59 4.12
N LYS A 163 -2.44 15.44 3.51
CA LYS A 163 -3.88 15.57 3.72
C LYS A 163 -4.69 14.86 2.64
N ALA A 164 -4.19 14.84 1.40
CA ALA A 164 -4.96 14.34 0.28
C ALA A 164 -4.10 13.67 -0.79
N ALA A 165 -4.55 12.48 -1.21
CA ALA A 165 -3.86 11.67 -2.18
C ALA A 165 -4.61 11.53 -3.50
N TYR A 166 -3.89 11.62 -4.60
CA TYR A 166 -4.38 11.23 -5.92
C TYR A 166 -4.15 9.73 -6.13
N CYS A 167 -5.19 8.99 -6.54
CA CYS A 167 -5.12 7.56 -6.84
C CYS A 167 -5.94 7.28 -8.11
N CYS A 168 -5.27 6.89 -9.19
CA CYS A 168 -5.84 6.91 -10.55
C CYS A 168 -7.14 6.09 -10.73
N VAL A 169 -7.30 5.01 -9.97
CA VAL A 169 -8.50 4.18 -9.98
C VAL A 169 -9.73 4.90 -9.42
N PHE A 170 -9.57 5.90 -8.55
CA PHE A 170 -10.68 6.62 -7.91
C PHE A 170 -10.77 8.10 -8.30
N SER A 171 -9.64 8.70 -8.69
CA SER A 171 -9.53 10.12 -9.01
C SER A 171 -10.06 10.47 -10.40
N ASN A 172 -9.90 9.58 -11.38
CA ASN A 172 -10.35 9.82 -12.76
C ASN A 172 -11.82 9.45 -12.96
N PRO A 173 -12.57 10.20 -13.77
CA PRO A 173 -13.94 9.83 -14.10
C PRO A 173 -13.95 8.54 -14.92
N LYS A 174 -14.63 7.52 -14.43
CA LYS A 174 -14.69 6.20 -15.09
C LYS A 174 -15.82 6.05 -16.09
N ASN A 175 -16.76 7.00 -16.09
CA ASN A 175 -17.96 7.03 -16.93
C ASN A 175 -17.91 8.16 -17.99
N LEU A 176 -16.80 8.90 -18.07
CA LEU A 176 -16.58 9.94 -19.08
C LEU A 176 -15.48 9.50 -20.03
N ASP A 177 -15.50 10.02 -21.25
CA ASP A 177 -14.41 9.81 -22.19
C ASP A 177 -13.18 10.62 -21.77
N ILE A 178 -12.15 9.90 -21.31
CA ILE A 178 -10.86 10.46 -20.88
C ILE A 178 -9.77 10.29 -21.95
N ALA A 179 -10.07 9.79 -23.15
CA ALA A 179 -9.07 9.53 -24.18
C ALA A 179 -8.28 10.80 -24.53
N SER A 180 -8.97 11.94 -24.59
CA SER A 180 -8.34 13.25 -24.81
C SER A 180 -7.40 13.64 -23.67
N LEU A 181 -7.75 13.33 -22.42
CA LEU A 181 -6.94 13.64 -21.24
C LEU A 181 -5.63 12.85 -21.20
N ILE A 182 -5.61 11.62 -21.71
CA ILE A 182 -4.42 10.75 -21.64
C ILE A 182 -3.59 10.74 -22.92
N ARG A 183 -4.03 11.44 -23.97
CA ARG A 183 -3.37 11.49 -25.28
C ARG A 183 -1.92 11.96 -25.20
N ILE A 184 -1.66 12.97 -24.37
CA ILE A 184 -0.30 13.49 -24.14
C ILE A 184 0.09 13.11 -22.71
N PRO A 185 0.98 12.12 -22.49
CA PRO A 185 1.26 11.61 -21.15
C PRO A 185 1.71 12.67 -20.13
N ARG A 186 2.38 13.74 -20.55
CA ARG A 186 2.80 14.86 -19.67
C ARG A 186 1.67 15.84 -19.31
N GLU A 187 0.60 15.86 -20.10
CA GLU A 187 -0.58 16.69 -19.84
C GLU A 187 -1.70 15.89 -19.16
N SER A 188 -1.45 14.59 -18.96
CA SER A 188 -2.42 13.70 -18.35
C SER A 188 -2.72 14.07 -16.89
N PRO A 189 -3.91 13.69 -16.39
CA PRO A 189 -4.25 13.84 -14.98
C PRO A 189 -3.20 13.27 -14.02
N PHE A 190 -2.54 12.19 -14.43
CA PHE A 190 -1.45 11.58 -13.66
C PHE A 190 -0.28 12.54 -13.48
N ALA A 191 0.21 13.11 -14.59
CA ALA A 191 1.34 14.04 -14.58
C ALA A 191 0.99 15.33 -13.83
N LYS A 192 -0.21 15.89 -14.03
CA LYS A 192 -0.64 17.13 -13.37
C LYS A 192 -0.81 16.98 -11.86
N SER A 193 -1.39 15.88 -11.41
CA SER A 193 -1.48 15.60 -9.98
C SER A 193 -0.10 15.34 -9.36
N LEU A 194 0.78 14.62 -10.06
CA LEU A 194 2.14 14.36 -9.60
C LEU A 194 3.02 15.64 -9.58
N GLU A 195 2.81 16.58 -10.50
CA GLU A 195 3.44 17.91 -10.50
C GLU A 195 3.05 18.73 -9.25
N SER A 196 1.85 18.52 -8.72
CA SER A 196 1.39 19.15 -7.47
C SER A 196 1.88 18.43 -6.22
N ALA A 197 2.04 17.10 -6.29
CA ALA A 197 2.37 16.29 -5.14
C ALA A 197 3.78 16.58 -4.60
N THR A 198 3.94 16.47 -3.28
CA THR A 198 5.25 16.55 -2.63
C THR A 198 5.91 15.17 -2.52
N HIS A 199 5.07 14.14 -2.37
CA HIS A 199 5.48 12.76 -2.18
C HIS A 199 4.80 11.85 -3.21
N MET A 200 5.49 10.80 -3.58
CA MET A 200 4.95 9.67 -4.32
C MET A 200 4.99 8.43 -3.44
N LEU A 201 3.84 7.78 -3.26
CA LEU A 201 3.73 6.50 -2.60
C LEU A 201 3.58 5.39 -3.64
N VAL A 202 4.60 4.56 -3.72
CA VAL A 202 4.69 3.39 -4.59
C VAL A 202 4.11 2.19 -3.85
N VAL A 203 2.99 1.64 -4.33
CA VAL A 203 2.31 0.53 -3.65
C VAL A 203 2.67 -0.80 -4.33
N PRO A 204 3.62 -1.59 -3.80
CA PRO A 204 3.89 -2.91 -4.34
C PRO A 204 2.70 -3.83 -4.04
N ASN A 205 2.44 -4.83 -4.88
CA ASN A 205 1.41 -5.84 -4.64
C ASN A 205 2.01 -7.25 -4.76
N GLN A 206 1.24 -8.26 -4.35
CA GLN A 206 1.67 -9.66 -4.43
C GLN A 206 1.47 -10.30 -5.81
N SER A 207 0.61 -9.71 -6.66
CA SER A 207 0.20 -10.30 -7.94
C SER A 207 1.25 -10.11 -9.03
N THR A 208 1.86 -8.93 -9.10
CA THR A 208 2.90 -8.60 -10.07
C THR A 208 3.81 -7.48 -9.59
N SER A 209 5.01 -7.41 -10.17
CA SER A 209 5.85 -6.22 -10.04
C SER A 209 5.16 -5.02 -10.67
N ILE A 210 4.97 -3.95 -9.90
CA ILE A 210 4.47 -2.68 -10.42
C ILE A 210 5.33 -2.12 -11.56
N TYR A 211 6.62 -2.42 -11.58
CA TYR A 211 7.54 -1.95 -12.62
C TYR A 211 7.40 -2.73 -13.94
N SER A 212 6.55 -3.76 -13.97
CA SER A 212 6.11 -4.38 -15.23
C SER A 212 5.01 -3.57 -15.93
N ARG A 213 4.41 -2.57 -15.26
CA ARG A 213 3.34 -1.73 -15.80
C ARG A 213 3.93 -0.42 -16.32
N LEU A 214 3.74 -0.16 -17.61
CA LEU A 214 4.31 1.01 -18.30
C LEU A 214 3.97 2.33 -17.61
N TRP A 215 2.70 2.52 -17.21
CA TRP A 215 2.25 3.73 -16.51
C TRP A 215 2.93 3.92 -15.16
N CYS A 216 3.07 2.87 -14.34
CA CYS A 216 3.74 2.96 -13.05
C CYS A 216 5.22 3.33 -13.18
N VAL A 217 5.91 2.78 -14.19
CA VAL A 217 7.31 3.13 -14.49
C VAL A 217 7.40 4.59 -14.94
N TYR A 218 6.49 5.03 -15.80
CA TYR A 218 6.45 6.41 -16.27
C TYR A 218 6.17 7.41 -15.12
N GLU A 219 5.23 7.11 -14.24
CA GLU A 219 4.94 7.90 -13.03
C GLU A 219 6.17 7.99 -12.12
N ALA A 220 6.86 6.87 -11.89
CA ALA A 220 8.07 6.84 -11.07
C ALA A 220 9.20 7.66 -11.71
N TYR A 221 9.35 7.59 -13.04
CA TYR A 221 10.30 8.41 -13.79
C TYR A 221 9.98 9.91 -13.68
N LEU A 222 8.70 10.30 -13.80
CA LEU A 222 8.28 11.69 -13.62
C LEU A 222 8.56 12.19 -12.22
N ALA A 223 8.22 11.41 -11.20
CA ALA A 223 8.46 11.77 -9.80
C ALA A 223 9.96 11.97 -9.54
N PHE A 224 10.80 11.07 -10.03
CA PHE A 224 12.25 11.20 -9.94
C PHE A 224 12.76 12.45 -10.67
N SER A 225 12.27 12.70 -11.88
CA SER A 225 12.69 13.86 -12.69
C SER A 225 12.24 15.21 -12.10
N MET A 226 11.19 15.20 -11.29
CA MET A 226 10.64 16.38 -10.60
C MET A 226 11.16 16.50 -9.16
N ASP A 227 12.15 15.69 -8.75
CA ASP A 227 12.73 15.67 -7.40
C ASP A 227 11.67 15.47 -6.30
N ARG A 228 10.70 14.58 -6.55
CA ARG A 228 9.68 14.19 -5.56
C ARG A 228 10.24 13.12 -4.63
N VAL A 229 9.80 13.14 -3.38
CA VAL A 229 10.15 12.09 -2.42
C VAL A 229 9.37 10.82 -2.76
N ILE A 230 10.08 9.77 -3.20
CA ILE A 230 9.49 8.48 -3.55
C ILE A 230 9.62 7.53 -2.36
N LEU A 231 8.48 7.05 -1.85
CA LEU A 231 8.39 6.08 -0.77
C LEU A 231 7.75 4.80 -1.26
N THR A 232 8.14 3.67 -0.68
CA THR A 232 7.47 2.38 -0.92
C THR A 232 6.51 2.07 0.22
N ALA A 233 5.25 1.82 -0.11
CA ALA A 233 4.23 1.47 0.87
C ALA A 233 4.54 0.11 1.51
N THR A 234 4.23 0.00 2.80
CA THR A 234 4.41 -1.22 3.58
C THR A 234 3.09 -1.73 4.13
N ALA A 235 2.97 -3.04 4.26
CA ALA A 235 1.79 -3.65 4.87
C ALA A 235 1.84 -3.52 6.41
N PRO A 236 0.70 -3.41 7.09
CA PRO A 236 0.66 -3.32 8.55
C PRO A 236 1.27 -4.56 9.22
N ILE A 237 2.25 -4.35 10.10
CA ILE A 237 3.08 -5.40 10.73
C ILE A 237 2.36 -6.11 11.91
N LYS A 238 1.02 -6.19 11.92
CA LYS A 238 0.24 -6.66 13.08
C LYS A 238 0.64 -8.06 13.55
N ARG A 239 0.78 -9.01 12.62
CA ARG A 239 1.11 -10.41 12.97
C ARG A 239 2.54 -10.57 13.48
N ARG A 240 3.51 -9.82 12.94
CA ARG A 240 4.90 -9.93 13.42
C ARG A 240 5.05 -9.26 14.79
N VAL A 241 4.42 -8.11 15.02
CA VAL A 241 4.40 -7.46 16.34
C VAL A 241 3.74 -8.38 17.36
N LEU A 242 2.56 -8.94 17.06
CA LEU A 242 1.88 -9.85 17.99
C LEU A 242 2.69 -11.11 18.28
N ARG A 243 3.31 -11.72 17.26
CA ARG A 243 4.23 -12.86 17.46
C ARG A 243 5.42 -12.48 18.31
N PHE A 244 6.04 -11.33 18.04
CA PHE A 244 7.17 -10.84 18.82
C PHE A 244 6.79 -10.63 20.28
N LEU A 245 5.64 -10.00 20.55
CA LEU A 245 5.11 -9.83 21.90
C LEU A 245 4.81 -11.17 22.56
N ALA A 246 4.19 -12.13 21.86
CA ALA A 246 3.92 -13.46 22.38
C ALA A 246 5.21 -14.21 22.74
N TRP A 247 6.25 -14.13 21.89
CA TRP A 247 7.57 -14.70 22.17
C TRP A 247 8.23 -14.02 23.37
N GLN A 248 8.18 -12.69 23.47
CA GLN A 248 8.70 -11.96 24.64
C GLN A 248 8.00 -12.39 25.93
N CYS A 249 6.67 -12.49 25.93
CA CYS A 249 5.92 -13.00 27.07
C CYS A 249 6.32 -14.44 27.43
N LEU A 250 6.49 -15.32 26.43
CA LEU A 250 6.93 -16.69 26.66
C LEU A 250 8.32 -16.75 27.31
N PHE A 251 9.30 -15.98 26.80
CA PHE A 251 10.63 -15.93 27.39
C PHE A 251 10.64 -15.35 28.80
N LEU A 252 9.81 -14.34 29.08
CA LEU A 252 9.64 -13.81 30.44
C LEU A 252 9.07 -14.85 31.39
N VAL A 253 8.05 -15.61 30.96
CA VAL A 253 7.47 -16.69 31.78
C VAL A 253 8.47 -17.82 32.02
N LEU A 254 9.20 -18.25 30.98
CA LEU A 254 10.25 -19.27 31.11
C LEU A 254 11.39 -18.79 32.02
N GLY A 255 11.79 -17.52 31.92
CA GLY A 255 12.79 -16.90 32.80
C GLY A 255 12.33 -16.86 34.26
N LEU A 256 11.06 -16.52 34.51
CA LEU A 256 10.47 -16.56 35.85
C LEU A 256 10.43 -17.98 36.42
N ILE A 257 10.00 -18.98 35.63
CA ILE A 257 9.97 -20.38 36.06
C ILE A 257 11.39 -20.88 36.38
N ALA A 258 12.37 -20.57 35.53
CA ALA A 258 13.77 -20.91 35.76
C ALA A 258 14.32 -20.23 37.02
N GLY A 259 14.01 -18.95 37.23
CA GLY A 259 14.39 -18.20 38.42
C GLY A 259 13.80 -18.77 39.71
N ILE A 260 12.50 -19.10 39.71
CA ILE A 260 11.83 -19.75 40.87
C ILE A 260 12.43 -21.14 41.13
N SER A 261 12.66 -21.93 40.07
CA SER A 261 13.26 -23.26 40.19
C SER A 261 14.68 -23.18 40.75
N TYR A 262 15.48 -22.20 40.29
CA TYR A 262 16.81 -21.94 40.81
C TYR A 262 16.77 -21.55 42.30
N TYR A 263 15.87 -20.64 42.68
CA TYR A 263 15.68 -20.22 44.07
C TYR A 263 15.27 -21.38 44.99
N GLN A 264 14.37 -22.26 44.54
CA GLN A 264 13.97 -23.44 45.31
C GLN A 264 15.09 -24.48 45.45
N VAL A 265 15.95 -24.63 44.42
CA VAL A 265 17.13 -25.49 44.51
C VAL A 265 18.14 -24.92 45.49
N ASP A 266 18.32 -23.60 45.51
CA ASP A 266 19.24 -22.94 46.44
C ASP A 266 18.74 -23.06 47.88
N GLU A 267 17.45 -22.83 48.17
CA GLU A 267 16.89 -23.06 49.50
C GLU A 267 17.11 -24.51 49.99
N LYS A 268 16.97 -25.49 49.09
CA LYS A 268 17.26 -26.90 49.39
C LYS A 268 18.74 -27.16 49.59
N LYS A 269 19.63 -26.48 48.84
CA LYS A 269 21.08 -26.59 49.03
C LYS A 269 21.52 -25.94 50.34
N THR A 270 20.98 -24.78 50.71
CA THR A 270 21.25 -24.10 51.98
C THR A 270 20.68 -24.88 53.16
N ALA A 271 19.49 -25.47 53.04
CA ALA A 271 18.92 -26.36 54.05
C ALA A 271 19.71 -27.68 54.17
N MET A 272 20.19 -28.25 53.07
CA MET A 272 21.05 -29.43 53.07
C MET A 272 22.43 -29.11 53.66
N PHE A 273 23.02 -27.95 53.36
CA PHE A 273 24.26 -27.49 53.99
C PHE A 273 24.08 -27.25 55.49
N LEU A 274 22.98 -26.65 55.93
CA LEU A 274 22.67 -26.48 57.36
C LEU A 274 22.48 -27.84 58.06
N TYR A 275 21.79 -28.79 57.43
CA TYR A 275 21.63 -30.16 57.96
C TYR A 275 22.96 -30.93 58.02
N LEU A 276 23.82 -30.77 57.01
CA LEU A 276 25.13 -31.38 56.98
C LEU A 276 26.08 -30.74 58.00
N SER A 277 25.99 -29.43 58.21
CA SER A 277 26.77 -28.68 59.22
C SER A 277 26.34 -29.04 60.65
N LEU A 278 25.04 -29.19 60.90
CA LEU A 278 24.51 -29.65 62.18
C LEU A 278 24.84 -31.12 62.46
N SER A 279 24.97 -31.95 61.42
CA SER A 279 25.41 -33.34 61.56
C SER A 279 26.93 -33.49 61.74
N LEU A 280 27.72 -32.53 61.24
CA LEU A 280 29.19 -32.52 61.37
C LEU A 280 29.70 -31.73 62.58
N SER A 281 28.84 -31.03 63.32
CA SER A 281 29.20 -30.36 64.58
C SER A 281 29.28 -31.32 65.79
N GLY A 282 29.26 -32.63 65.53
CA GLY A 282 29.29 -33.69 66.52
C GLY A 282 30.66 -34.32 66.75
N THR A 283 31.79 -33.66 66.49
CA THR A 283 33.09 -34.11 67.04
C THR A 283 34.09 -32.97 67.15
N SER A 284 34.53 -32.78 68.39
CA SER A 284 35.88 -32.43 68.85
C SER A 284 36.52 -31.14 68.36
N THR A 285 36.81 -30.32 69.36
CA THR A 285 37.92 -29.39 69.44
C THR A 285 39.22 -30.06 68.97
N ASP A 286 39.93 -29.44 68.03
CA ASP A 286 41.23 -28.79 68.29
C ASP A 286 41.97 -28.47 66.97
N ASP A 287 42.52 -27.25 66.98
CA ASP A 287 43.66 -26.73 66.23
C ASP A 287 43.64 -26.47 64.71
N ALA A 288 44.07 -25.23 64.43
CA ALA A 288 44.86 -24.74 63.29
C ALA A 288 44.11 -23.98 62.16
N PRO A 289 44.84 -23.25 61.28
CA PRO A 289 45.22 -21.85 61.51
C PRO A 289 44.73 -20.91 60.39
N GLY A 290 44.83 -19.61 60.66
CA GLY A 290 44.30 -18.52 59.84
C GLY A 290 44.76 -18.49 58.38
N ILE A 291 43.79 -18.31 57.48
CA ILE A 291 44.00 -17.98 56.07
C ILE A 291 43.47 -16.56 55.82
N SER A 292 44.38 -15.71 55.36
CA SER A 292 44.15 -14.33 54.95
C SER A 292 43.47 -14.27 53.58
N LEU A 293 42.33 -13.59 53.50
CA LEU A 293 41.59 -13.30 52.27
C LEU A 293 41.99 -11.92 51.74
N GLN A 294 42.68 -11.87 50.59
CA GLN A 294 42.86 -10.64 49.82
C GLN A 294 41.65 -10.38 48.92
N ALA A 295 41.06 -9.20 49.08
CA ALA A 295 39.98 -8.69 48.24
C ALA A 295 40.55 -8.21 46.89
N GLY A 296 40.15 -8.87 45.80
CA GLY A 296 40.38 -8.41 44.43
C GLY A 296 39.22 -7.52 43.98
N THR A 297 39.49 -6.23 43.77
CA THR A 297 38.55 -5.27 43.19
C THR A 297 38.44 -5.47 41.68
N TYR A 298 37.22 -5.71 41.21
CA TYR A 298 36.90 -5.86 39.79
C TYR A 298 36.69 -4.47 39.17
N VAL A 299 37.60 -4.06 38.29
CA VAL A 299 37.50 -2.78 37.56
C VAL A 299 36.60 -2.97 36.33
N GLN A 300 35.49 -2.25 36.30
CA GLN A 300 34.50 -2.24 35.24
C GLN A 300 34.98 -1.37 34.07
N GLY A 301 35.49 -2.00 33.01
CA GLY A 301 35.90 -1.34 31.77
C GLY A 301 34.71 -0.97 30.89
N SER A 302 34.48 0.32 30.71
CA SER A 302 33.50 0.90 29.80
C SER A 302 33.96 0.74 28.33
N ARG A 303 33.20 -0.02 27.53
CA ARG A 303 33.37 -0.07 26.08
C ARG A 303 32.67 1.13 25.44
N GLN A 304 33.45 2.05 24.90
CA GLN A 304 32.94 3.04 23.94
C GLN A 304 32.59 2.35 22.61
N LEU A 305 31.39 2.61 22.12
CA LEU A 305 30.93 2.26 20.78
C LEU A 305 31.63 3.14 19.76
N VAL A 306 32.57 2.55 19.01
CA VAL A 306 33.13 3.14 17.80
C VAL A 306 32.09 2.99 16.69
N VAL A 307 31.49 4.10 16.27
CA VAL A 307 30.65 4.16 15.07
C VAL A 307 31.58 4.09 13.85
N PRO A 308 31.43 3.12 12.93
CA PRO A 308 32.21 3.08 11.71
C PRO A 308 31.84 4.28 10.83
N GLN A 309 32.81 5.13 10.52
CA GLN A 309 32.70 6.11 9.45
C GLN A 309 32.64 5.34 8.12
N ILE A 310 31.50 5.45 7.43
CA ILE A 310 31.32 4.88 6.08
C ILE A 310 32.12 5.75 5.10
N PRO A 311 33.06 5.20 4.33
CA PRO A 311 33.83 5.98 3.37
C PRO A 311 32.93 6.46 2.22
N THR A 312 32.80 7.78 2.09
CA THR A 312 32.26 8.47 0.92
C THR A 312 33.30 8.49 -0.20
N SER A 313 33.51 7.36 -0.89
CA SER A 313 34.21 7.38 -2.19
C SER A 313 33.95 6.12 -3.01
N ALA A 314 32.99 6.21 -3.93
CA ALA A 314 33.03 5.54 -5.23
C ALA A 314 31.93 6.13 -6.09
N GLY A 315 32.31 7.01 -7.03
CA GLY A 315 31.42 7.45 -8.09
C GLY A 315 31.07 6.27 -8.99
N HIS A 316 29.92 5.65 -8.73
CA HIS A 316 29.23 4.85 -9.73
C HIS A 316 28.18 5.74 -10.40
N GLN A 317 28.54 6.26 -11.57
CA GLN A 317 27.55 6.63 -12.58
C GLN A 317 26.76 5.37 -12.92
N PHE A 318 25.57 5.23 -12.36
CA PHE A 318 24.53 4.38 -12.95
C PHE A 318 24.06 5.08 -14.24
N SER A 319 24.74 4.79 -15.34
CA SER A 319 24.24 5.12 -16.67
C SER A 319 23.07 4.19 -16.96
N TRP A 320 21.85 4.70 -16.84
CA TRP A 320 20.73 4.13 -17.57
C TRP A 320 20.99 4.36 -19.06
N HIS A 321 21.61 3.38 -19.72
CA HIS A 321 21.60 3.31 -21.18
C HIS A 321 20.19 2.90 -21.63
N VAL A 322 19.25 3.84 -21.53
CA VAL A 322 18.05 3.81 -22.37
C VAL A 322 18.55 4.02 -23.79
N SER A 323 18.57 2.94 -24.57
CA SER A 323 18.97 2.97 -25.97
C SER A 323 18.16 4.05 -26.69
N ARG A 324 18.80 5.19 -26.97
CA ARG A 324 18.28 6.24 -27.87
C ARG A 324 18.35 5.72 -29.31
N LYS A 325 17.48 4.77 -29.65
CA LYS A 325 17.17 4.39 -31.02
C LYS A 325 15.67 4.22 -31.15
N CYS A 326 14.94 5.32 -31.04
CA CYS A 326 13.63 5.55 -31.66
C CYS A 326 13.18 6.96 -31.31
N PHE A 327 13.77 7.96 -31.96
CA PHE A 327 13.14 9.26 -32.25
C PHE A 327 14.09 10.03 -33.18
N SER A 328 14.24 9.55 -34.41
CA SER A 328 14.65 10.40 -35.52
C SER A 328 13.47 10.50 -36.49
N ARG A 329 13.04 11.75 -36.71
CA ARG A 329 12.11 12.15 -37.76
C ARG A 329 12.40 11.44 -39.08
N THR A 330 11.37 10.83 -39.63
CA THR A 330 11.06 10.94 -41.05
C THR A 330 9.56 11.13 -41.17
N ASN A 331 9.16 12.30 -41.69
CA ASN A 331 7.95 12.41 -42.50
C ASN A 331 8.01 11.29 -43.53
N ASP A 332 6.94 10.50 -43.64
CA ASP A 332 6.31 10.23 -44.92
C ASP A 332 4.96 9.53 -44.71
N ASN A 333 4.03 9.93 -45.56
CA ASN A 333 2.64 9.50 -45.67
C ASN A 333 2.45 7.99 -45.56
N LEU A 334 1.79 7.50 -44.51
CA LEU A 334 0.91 6.32 -44.59
C LEU A 334 -0.16 6.42 -43.49
N GLY A 335 -1.43 6.45 -43.92
CA GLY A 335 -2.59 6.40 -43.04
C GLY A 335 -2.67 5.06 -42.33
N GLY A 336 -2.29 5.05 -41.05
CA GLY A 336 -2.48 3.92 -40.15
C GLY A 336 -2.95 4.45 -38.80
N SER A 337 -4.21 4.18 -38.45
CA SER A 337 -4.75 4.45 -37.12
C SER A 337 -4.05 3.55 -36.10
N CYS A 338 -3.13 4.12 -35.32
CA CYS A 338 -2.63 3.46 -34.11
C CYS A 338 -3.69 3.60 -33.01
N SER A 339 -4.47 2.55 -32.81
CA SER A 339 -5.29 2.39 -31.61
C SER A 339 -4.38 2.00 -30.45
N CYS A 340 -4.03 2.96 -29.60
CA CYS A 340 -3.37 2.68 -28.33
C CYS A 340 -4.41 2.09 -27.38
N ILE A 341 -4.38 0.78 -27.19
CA ILE A 341 -5.16 0.10 -26.15
C ILE A 341 -4.60 0.52 -24.79
N CYS A 342 -5.35 1.39 -24.10
CA CYS A 342 -5.15 1.71 -22.70
C CYS A 342 -6.12 0.85 -21.87
N GLN A 343 -5.62 -0.23 -21.28
CA GLN A 343 -6.25 -0.98 -20.20
C GLN A 343 -5.22 -1.37 -19.13
#